data_AF-A5DVE4-F1
#
_entry.id   AF-A5DVE4-F1
#
_cell.length_a   1.000
_cell.length_b   1.000
_cell.length_c   1.000
_cell.angle_alpha   90.00
_cell.angle_beta   90.00
_cell.angle_gamma   90.00
#
_symmetry.space_group_name_H-M   'P 1'
#
loop_
_entity.id
_entity.type
_entity.pdbx_description
1 polymer ?
#
loop_
_entity_poly.entity_id
_entity_poly.type
_entity_poly.pdbx_seq_one_letter_code
_entity_poly.pdbx_strand_id
1 'polypeptide(L)'
;MTYQQQDQLKKLPIPDLQQTCTNYLKVLRPLQTDKEYKCTELAVKEFVEKHDNSPSIGAFLDDCLRKYAADKPSYIEQFWYDAYLNYDSPVVLNLNPFFLLEDDPFTQKETSAIDPQIKRATSLTLSSLKFIQALKKEKLSVDTLKNGKPLCMYQFTKLFGSSRIPTNDGCMMQSDPTSNHIVVMSKSQFYWFDVLDSNNNIIPPRSPT
;
A
#
# COMPACT_ATOMS: atom_id res chain seq x y z
N MET A 1 2.12 4.84 -20.94
CA MET A 1 3.31 5.44 -20.29
C MET A 1 3.45 4.99 -18.85
N THR A 2 2.35 4.93 -18.08
CA THR A 2 2.35 4.64 -16.64
C THR A 2 3.19 3.43 -16.23
N TYR A 3 3.03 2.28 -16.90
CA TYR A 3 3.68 1.03 -16.50
C TYR A 3 4.90 0.63 -17.36
N GLN A 4 5.39 1.54 -18.21
CA GLN A 4 6.39 1.20 -19.25
C GLN A 4 7.74 0.71 -18.70
N GLN A 5 8.06 1.03 -17.43
CA GLN A 5 9.30 0.60 -16.76
C GLN A 5 9.07 -0.50 -15.71
N GLN A 6 7.83 -0.99 -15.55
CA GLN A 6 7.46 -1.93 -14.49
C GLN A 6 8.24 -3.26 -14.61
N ASP A 7 8.42 -3.77 -15.84
CA ASP A 7 9.17 -5.00 -16.11
C ASP A 7 10.69 -4.84 -15.98
N GLN A 8 11.18 -3.60 -15.95
CA GLN A 8 12.61 -3.28 -15.82
C GLN A 8 13.03 -3.10 -14.35
N LEU A 9 12.07 -3.11 -13.42
CA LEU A 9 12.36 -2.94 -12.00
C LEU A 9 13.12 -4.14 -11.46
N LYS A 10 14.18 -3.86 -10.70
CA LYS A 10 14.91 -4.90 -9.98
C LYS A 10 14.01 -5.49 -8.89
N LYS A 11 13.93 -6.83 -8.84
CA LYS A 11 13.29 -7.54 -7.73
C LYS A 11 13.92 -7.13 -6.40
N LEU A 12 13.12 -7.12 -5.34
CA LEU A 12 13.61 -6.88 -3.99
C LEU A 12 14.60 -8.00 -3.60
N PRO A 13 15.86 -7.68 -3.26
CA PRO A 13 16.85 -8.71 -2.94
C PRO A 13 16.57 -9.33 -1.57
N ILE A 14 16.81 -10.64 -1.45
CA ILE A 14 16.91 -11.32 -0.16
C ILE A 14 18.32 -11.06 0.38
N PRO A 15 18.48 -10.42 1.55
CA PRO A 15 19.78 -10.16 2.15
C PRO A 15 20.56 -11.45 2.45
N ASP A 16 21.86 -11.30 2.73
CA ASP A 16 22.66 -12.40 3.26
C ASP A 16 22.19 -12.78 4.68
N LEU A 17 22.12 -14.08 4.97
CA LEU A 17 21.64 -14.60 6.24
C LEU A 17 22.54 -14.17 7.41
N GLN A 18 23.86 -14.31 7.28
CA GLN A 18 24.82 -13.97 8.34
C GLN A 18 24.81 -12.47 8.64
N GLN A 19 24.76 -11.66 7.57
CA GLN A 19 24.64 -10.21 7.69
C GLN A 19 23.32 -9.80 8.36
N THR A 20 22.22 -10.49 8.05
CA THR A 20 20.91 -10.26 8.67
C THR A 20 20.96 -10.57 10.17
N CYS A 21 21.50 -11.73 10.56
CA CYS A 21 21.66 -12.13 11.96
C CYS A 21 22.57 -11.16 12.73
N THR A 22 23.67 -10.71 12.12
CA THR A 22 24.58 -9.73 12.73
C THR A 22 23.89 -8.38 12.96
N ASN A 23 23.14 -7.89 11.96
CA ASN A 23 22.38 -6.66 12.08
C ASN A 23 21.25 -6.76 13.12
N TYR A 24 20.58 -7.91 13.18
CA TYR A 24 19.56 -8.21 14.18
C TYR A 24 20.10 -8.06 15.60
N LEU A 25 21.22 -8.71 15.91
CA LEU A 25 21.89 -8.59 17.22
C LEU A 25 22.30 -7.13 17.51
N LYS A 26 22.89 -6.44 16.53
CA LYS A 26 23.29 -5.03 16.69
C LYS A 26 22.10 -4.12 17.05
N VAL A 27 20.95 -4.30 16.41
CA VAL A 27 19.74 -3.49 16.65
C VAL A 27 19.09 -3.83 17.99
N LEU A 28 19.15 -5.08 18.43
CA LEU A 28 18.58 -5.51 19.70
C LEU A 28 19.43 -5.16 20.91
N ARG A 29 20.76 -5.03 20.74
CA ARG A 29 21.67 -4.72 21.84
C ARG A 29 21.22 -3.57 22.75
N PRO A 30 20.79 -2.40 22.25
CA PRO A 30 20.32 -1.31 23.11
C PRO A 30 18.91 -1.52 23.69
N LEU A 31 18.16 -2.55 23.26
CA LEU A 31 16.78 -2.82 23.66
C LEU A 31 16.66 -3.93 24.73
N GLN A 32 17.78 -4.54 25.11
CA GLN A 32 17.82 -5.73 25.96
C GLN A 32 18.82 -5.56 27.10
N THR A 33 18.53 -6.18 28.24
CA THR A 33 19.51 -6.38 29.30
C THR A 33 20.61 -7.36 28.86
N ASP A 34 21.75 -7.36 29.55
CA ASP A 34 22.85 -8.29 29.24
C ASP A 34 22.43 -9.76 29.27
N LYS A 35 21.54 -10.12 30.21
CA LYS A 35 21.03 -11.49 30.32
C LYS A 35 20.17 -11.87 29.11
N GLU A 36 19.24 -11.01 28.70
CA GLU A 36 18.37 -11.23 27.54
C GLU A 36 19.17 -11.25 26.23
N TYR A 37 20.15 -10.35 26.10
CA TYR A 37 21.01 -10.29 24.94
C TYR A 37 21.84 -11.57 24.78
N LYS A 38 22.40 -12.10 25.88
CA LYS A 38 23.12 -13.38 25.86
C LYS A 38 22.23 -14.55 25.43
N CYS A 39 20.98 -14.58 25.86
CA CYS A 39 20.01 -15.57 25.37
C CYS A 39 19.75 -15.42 23.86
N THR A 40 19.63 -14.18 23.38
CA THR A 40 19.43 -13.86 21.96
C THR A 40 20.64 -14.28 21.11
N GLU A 41 21.86 -14.04 21.58
CA GLU A 41 23.09 -14.49 20.91
C GLU A 41 23.13 -16.01 20.78
N LEU A 42 22.76 -16.74 21.83
CA LEU A 42 22.69 -18.20 21.78
C LEU A 42 21.65 -18.70 20.79
N ALA A 43 20.46 -18.10 20.76
CA ALA A 43 19.41 -18.46 19.80
C ALA A 43 19.83 -18.18 18.35
N VAL A 44 20.47 -17.04 18.08
CA VAL A 44 21.02 -16.73 16.75
C VAL A 44 22.10 -17.71 16.37
N LYS A 45 22.97 -18.09 17.31
CA LYS A 45 24.02 -19.09 17.11
C LYS A 45 23.42 -20.45 16.71
N GLU A 46 22.45 -20.94 17.47
CA GLU A 46 21.72 -22.19 17.16
C GLU A 46 21.00 -22.12 15.81
N PHE A 47 20.46 -20.95 15.45
CA PHE A 47 19.79 -20.74 14.16
C PHE A 47 20.75 -20.87 12.96
N VAL A 48 21.99 -20.39 13.08
CA VAL A 48 22.96 -20.35 11.96
C VAL A 48 23.93 -21.54 11.94
N GLU A 49 24.17 -22.18 13.08
CA GLU A 49 25.11 -23.29 13.20
C GLU A 49 24.51 -24.63 12.77
N LYS A 50 25.37 -25.50 12.22
CA LYS A 50 24.97 -26.85 11.78
C LYS A 50 24.92 -27.77 12.99
N HIS A 51 23.96 -28.69 12.98
CA HIS A 51 23.85 -29.80 13.92
C HIS A 51 23.86 -31.12 13.14
N ASP A 52 24.64 -32.10 13.61
CA ASP A 52 24.65 -33.50 13.15
C ASP A 52 24.62 -33.67 11.62
N ASN A 53 25.60 -33.05 10.93
CA ASN A 53 25.79 -33.10 9.48
C ASN A 53 24.63 -32.52 8.63
N SER A 54 23.62 -31.92 9.25
CA SER A 54 22.52 -31.25 8.55
C SER A 54 22.81 -29.75 8.35
N PRO A 55 22.23 -29.10 7.32
CA PRO A 55 22.22 -27.64 7.23
C PRO A 55 21.61 -27.04 8.51
N SER A 56 22.08 -25.86 8.91
CA SER A 56 21.41 -25.13 10.00
C SER A 56 19.97 -24.81 9.61
N ILE A 57 19.10 -24.66 10.60
CA ILE A 57 17.69 -24.32 10.35
C ILE A 57 17.57 -22.99 9.59
N GLY A 58 18.43 -22.01 9.89
CA GLY A 58 18.47 -20.74 9.17
C GLY A 58 18.88 -20.91 7.71
N ALA A 59 19.90 -21.74 7.42
CA ALA A 59 20.30 -22.02 6.05
C ALA A 59 19.21 -22.77 5.26
N PHE A 60 18.50 -23.70 5.90
CA PHE A 60 17.36 -24.38 5.29
C PHE A 60 16.22 -23.42 4.94
N LEU A 61 15.84 -22.54 5.87
CA LEU A 61 14.77 -21.56 5.64
C LEU A 61 15.17 -20.50 4.60
N ASP A 62 16.42 -20.05 4.59
CA ASP A 62 16.94 -19.12 3.57
C ASP A 62 16.89 -19.75 2.16
N ASP A 63 17.27 -21.03 2.02
CA ASP A 63 17.15 -21.76 0.75
C ASP A 63 15.67 -21.90 0.30
N CYS A 64 14.77 -22.27 1.22
CA CYS A 64 13.34 -22.29 0.95
C CYS A 64 12.80 -20.93 0.51
N LEU A 65 13.22 -19.84 1.16
CA LEU A 65 12.82 -18.48 0.80
C LEU A 65 13.33 -18.08 -0.59
N ARG A 66 14.58 -18.41 -0.91
CA ARG A 66 15.17 -18.13 -2.24
C ARG A 66 14.47 -18.92 -3.34
N LYS A 67 14.11 -20.18 -3.09
CA LYS A 67 13.31 -21.00 -4.01
C LYS A 67 11.92 -20.40 -4.21
N TYR A 68 11.24 -20.03 -3.13
CA TYR A 68 9.93 -19.37 -3.17
C TYR A 68 9.98 -18.02 -3.92
N ALA A 69 11.08 -17.27 -3.82
CA ALA A 69 11.22 -15.97 -4.46
C ALA A 69 11.49 -16.03 -5.97
N ALA A 70 11.90 -17.19 -6.50
CA ALA A 70 12.38 -17.32 -7.88
C ALA A 70 11.30 -16.90 -8.91
N ASP A 71 10.05 -17.32 -8.70
CA ASP A 71 8.92 -17.08 -9.60
C ASP A 71 8.06 -15.86 -9.20
N LYS A 72 8.38 -15.18 -8.10
CA LYS A 72 7.61 -14.02 -7.59
C LYS A 72 8.24 -12.68 -8.02
N PRO A 73 7.42 -11.63 -8.22
CA PRO A 73 7.93 -10.26 -8.42
C PRO A 73 8.61 -9.71 -7.16
N SER A 74 8.09 -10.07 -5.98
CA SER A 74 8.62 -9.73 -4.67
C SER A 74 8.38 -10.89 -3.71
N TYR A 75 9.41 -11.29 -2.95
CA TYR A 75 9.28 -12.40 -2.00
C TYR A 75 8.42 -12.03 -0.78
N ILE A 76 8.34 -10.74 -0.42
CA ILE A 76 7.70 -10.29 0.82
C ILE A 76 6.23 -9.88 0.63
N GLU A 77 5.80 -9.62 -0.60
CA GLU A 77 4.50 -8.99 -0.88
C GLU A 77 3.32 -9.77 -0.27
N GLN A 78 3.25 -11.09 -0.50
CA GLN A 78 2.18 -11.92 0.05
C GLN A 78 2.21 -11.95 1.58
N PHE A 79 3.39 -12.17 2.18
CA PHE A 79 3.54 -12.19 3.64
C PHE A 79 3.11 -10.86 4.27
N TRP A 80 3.38 -9.74 3.59
CA TRP A 80 2.98 -8.41 4.05
C TRP A 80 1.47 -8.22 3.96
N TYR A 81 0.82 -8.67 2.88
CA TYR A 81 -0.63 -8.68 2.79
C TYR A 81 -1.25 -9.50 3.92
N ASP A 82 -0.77 -10.73 4.13
CA ASP A 82 -1.29 -11.63 5.16
C ASP A 82 -1.15 -11.01 6.57
N ALA A 83 -0.03 -10.34 6.85
CA ALA A 83 0.21 -9.68 8.13
C ALA A 83 -0.82 -8.59 8.48
N TYR A 84 -1.36 -7.88 7.48
CA TYR A 84 -2.37 -6.83 7.70
C TYR A 84 -3.81 -7.31 7.54
N LEU A 85 -4.02 -8.32 6.69
CA LEU A 85 -5.34 -8.81 6.35
C LEU A 85 -5.85 -9.86 7.34
N ASN A 86 -4.96 -10.67 7.91
CA ASN A 86 -5.27 -11.64 8.97
C ASN A 86 -5.17 -11.03 10.38
N TYR A 87 -5.00 -9.71 10.47
CA TYR A 87 -4.96 -9.00 11.74
C TYR A 87 -6.37 -8.69 12.23
N ASP A 88 -6.73 -9.24 13.40
CA ASP A 88 -8.10 -9.21 13.93
C ASP A 88 -8.47 -7.93 14.69
N SER A 89 -7.52 -7.02 14.97
CA SER A 89 -7.87 -5.77 15.65
C SER A 89 -8.53 -4.76 14.70
N PRO A 90 -9.41 -3.87 15.22
CA PRO A 90 -10.08 -2.88 14.39
C PRO A 90 -9.10 -2.04 13.58
N VAL A 91 -9.38 -1.82 12.29
CA VAL A 91 -8.53 -0.97 11.44
C VAL A 91 -8.57 0.50 11.84
N VAL A 92 -9.64 0.93 12.51
CA VAL A 92 -9.78 2.26 13.10
C VAL A 92 -8.78 2.39 14.25
N LEU A 93 -7.98 3.45 14.25
CA LEU A 93 -6.86 3.73 15.15
C LEU A 93 -5.62 2.83 14.97
N ASN A 94 -5.78 1.52 14.80
CA ASN A 94 -4.63 0.61 14.76
C ASN A 94 -3.91 0.58 13.40
N LEU A 95 -4.63 0.86 12.31
CA LEU A 95 -4.08 0.71 10.97
C LEU A 95 -4.29 1.92 10.07
N ASN A 96 -5.48 2.52 10.06
CA ASN A 96 -5.83 3.55 9.08
C ASN A 96 -5.21 4.91 9.47
N PRO A 97 -4.20 5.43 8.73
CA PRO A 97 -3.74 6.80 8.90
C PRO A 97 -4.71 7.78 8.21
N PHE A 98 -4.57 9.06 8.52
CA PHE A 98 -5.22 10.14 7.76
C PHE A 98 -4.24 11.29 7.54
N PHE A 99 -4.50 12.07 6.49
CA PHE A 99 -3.79 13.32 6.21
C PHE A 99 -4.72 14.49 6.44
N LEU A 100 -4.22 15.55 7.08
CA LEU A 100 -4.90 16.83 7.13
C LEU A 100 -4.48 17.64 5.90
N LEU A 101 -5.45 18.00 5.06
CA LEU A 101 -5.21 18.87 3.91
C LEU A 101 -5.31 20.33 4.34
N GLU A 102 -4.42 21.18 3.81
CA GLU A 102 -4.49 22.62 4.01
C GLU A 102 -5.83 23.19 3.52
N ASP A 103 -6.30 24.22 4.21
CA ASP A 103 -7.50 24.96 3.81
C ASP A 103 -7.28 25.69 2.48
N ASP A 104 -8.34 25.73 1.67
CA ASP A 104 -8.29 26.46 0.41
C ASP A 104 -8.17 27.98 0.73
N PRO A 105 -7.08 28.63 0.28
CA PRO A 105 -6.79 30.02 0.64
C PRO A 105 -7.79 31.02 0.02
N PHE A 106 -8.63 30.58 -0.92
CA PHE A 106 -9.62 31.41 -1.60
C PHE A 106 -11.03 31.26 -1.01
N THR A 107 -11.28 30.28 -0.14
CA THR A 107 -12.61 30.02 0.43
C THR A 107 -13.14 31.16 1.30
N GLN A 108 -12.26 31.93 1.96
CA GLN A 108 -12.65 33.02 2.87
C GLN A 108 -12.97 34.35 2.17
N LYS A 109 -12.58 34.51 0.90
CA LYS A 109 -12.69 35.79 0.18
C LYS A 109 -13.90 35.87 -0.76
N GLU A 110 -14.65 34.79 -0.90
CA GLU A 110 -15.76 34.71 -1.84
C GLU A 110 -17.13 34.89 -1.17
N THR A 111 -17.94 35.79 -1.73
CA THR A 111 -19.36 35.99 -1.41
C THR A 111 -20.26 35.06 -2.23
N SER A 112 -19.86 33.81 -2.43
CA SER A 112 -20.65 32.83 -3.19
C SER A 112 -21.91 32.43 -2.43
N ALA A 113 -23.04 32.28 -3.14
CA ALA A 113 -24.28 31.73 -2.59
C ALA A 113 -24.22 30.20 -2.36
N ILE A 114 -23.15 29.54 -2.84
CA ILE A 114 -22.96 28.10 -2.72
C ILE A 114 -22.23 27.79 -1.41
N ASP A 115 -22.72 26.77 -0.68
CA ASP A 115 -22.08 26.27 0.53
C ASP A 115 -20.58 25.94 0.28
N PRO A 116 -19.65 26.56 1.05
CA PRO A 116 -18.21 26.32 0.93
C PRO A 116 -17.81 24.84 1.01
N GLN A 117 -18.49 24.04 1.82
CA GLN A 117 -18.26 22.60 1.94
C GLN A 117 -18.54 21.89 0.62
N ILE A 118 -19.68 22.20 -0.01
CA ILE A 118 -20.09 21.61 -1.29
C ILE A 118 -19.12 22.00 -2.39
N LYS A 119 -18.68 23.27 -2.40
CA LYS A 119 -17.68 23.76 -3.36
C LYS A 119 -16.35 23.00 -3.22
N ARG A 120 -15.81 22.89 -1.99
CA ARG A 120 -14.56 22.18 -1.73
C ARG A 120 -14.67 20.68 -2.02
N ALA A 121 -15.75 20.04 -1.60
CA ALA A 121 -16.01 18.63 -1.89
C ALA A 121 -16.06 18.36 -3.40
N THR A 122 -16.73 19.22 -4.17
CA THR A 122 -16.80 19.12 -5.64
C THR A 122 -15.41 19.28 -6.28
N SER A 123 -14.65 20.29 -5.84
CA SER A 123 -13.30 20.56 -6.36
C SER A 123 -12.32 19.41 -6.09
N LEU A 124 -12.30 18.89 -4.85
CA LEU A 124 -11.48 17.74 -4.46
C LEU A 124 -11.89 16.48 -5.22
N THR A 125 -13.19 16.21 -5.33
CA THR A 125 -13.71 15.06 -6.08
C THR A 125 -13.30 15.15 -7.55
N LEU A 126 -13.50 16.30 -8.21
CA LEU A 126 -13.13 16.49 -9.61
C LEU A 126 -11.62 16.35 -9.83
N SER A 127 -10.80 16.84 -8.91
CA SER A 127 -9.34 16.71 -8.95
C SER A 127 -8.91 15.25 -8.83
N SER A 128 -9.50 14.50 -7.88
CA SER A 128 -9.31 13.06 -7.74
C SER A 128 -9.75 12.31 -9.00
N LEU A 129 -10.89 12.67 -9.61
CA LEU A 129 -11.37 12.04 -10.84
C LEU A 129 -10.44 12.27 -12.04
N LYS A 130 -9.81 13.45 -12.14
CA LYS A 130 -8.78 13.71 -13.17
C LYS A 130 -7.59 12.77 -13.01
N PHE A 131 -7.15 12.54 -11.77
CA PHE A 131 -6.08 11.59 -11.47
C PHE A 131 -6.51 10.15 -11.78
N ILE A 132 -7.70 9.73 -11.35
CA ILE A 132 -8.25 8.39 -11.64
C ILE A 132 -8.34 8.15 -13.15
N GLN A 133 -8.85 9.13 -13.90
CA GLN A 133 -8.92 9.06 -15.35
C GLN A 133 -7.53 8.90 -15.98
N ALA A 134 -6.55 9.70 -15.55
CA ALA A 134 -5.19 9.61 -16.06
C ALA A 134 -4.55 8.24 -15.77
N LEU A 135 -4.82 7.69 -14.58
CA LEU A 135 -4.39 6.34 -14.19
C LEU A 135 -5.06 5.27 -15.07
N LYS A 136 -6.39 5.27 -15.17
CA LYS A 136 -7.16 4.29 -15.98
C LYS A 136 -6.81 4.33 -17.46
N LYS A 137 -6.43 5.51 -17.99
CA LYS A 137 -5.98 5.69 -19.38
C LYS A 137 -4.47 5.50 -19.56
N GLU A 138 -3.75 5.09 -18.51
CA GLU A 138 -2.30 4.89 -18.49
C GLU A 138 -1.46 6.10 -19.00
N LYS A 139 -1.96 7.30 -18.70
CA LYS A 139 -1.37 8.59 -19.07
C LYS A 139 -0.54 9.23 -17.95
N LEU A 140 -0.46 8.62 -16.78
CA LEU A 140 0.44 9.09 -15.74
C LEU A 140 1.89 8.88 -16.19
N SER A 141 2.75 9.83 -15.85
CA SER A 141 4.19 9.64 -15.95
C SER A 141 4.63 8.55 -15.00
N VAL A 142 5.71 7.84 -15.36
CA VAL A 142 6.35 6.89 -14.44
C VAL A 142 6.75 7.64 -13.17
N ASP A 143 6.43 7.06 -12.02
CA ASP A 143 6.86 7.61 -10.73
C ASP A 143 8.35 7.32 -10.52
N THR A 144 9.10 8.33 -10.08
CA THR A 144 10.55 8.26 -9.96
C THR A 144 11.02 8.92 -8.68
N LEU A 145 12.05 8.34 -8.05
CA LEU A 145 12.79 9.01 -6.99
C LEU A 145 13.45 10.30 -7.50
N LYS A 146 13.87 11.17 -6.59
CA LYS A 146 14.58 12.43 -6.92
C LYS A 146 15.83 12.24 -7.81
N ASN A 147 16.42 11.05 -7.80
CA ASN A 147 17.57 10.67 -8.63
C ASN A 147 17.18 10.04 -9.99
N GLY A 148 15.91 10.08 -10.38
CA GLY A 148 15.40 9.56 -11.64
C GLY A 148 15.19 8.04 -11.68
N LYS A 149 15.47 7.31 -10.59
CA LYS A 149 15.24 5.86 -10.55
C LYS A 149 13.72 5.57 -10.49
N PRO A 150 13.18 4.70 -11.36
CA PRO A 150 11.76 4.40 -11.35
C PRO A 150 11.31 3.64 -10.11
N LEU A 151 10.06 3.88 -9.73
CA LEU A 151 9.35 3.23 -8.64
C LEU A 151 8.26 2.30 -9.19
N CYS A 152 7.94 1.27 -8.41
CA CYS A 152 6.83 0.37 -8.70
C CYS A 152 5.51 1.13 -8.62
N MET A 153 4.70 1.07 -9.67
CA MET A 153 3.38 1.71 -9.70
C MET A 153 2.22 0.72 -9.50
N TYR A 154 2.51 -0.54 -9.17
CA TYR A 154 1.47 -1.57 -8.97
C TYR A 154 0.45 -1.19 -7.88
N GLN A 155 0.89 -0.52 -6.81
CA GLN A 155 0.00 -0.08 -5.73
C GLN A 155 -1.09 0.91 -6.18
N PHE A 156 -0.87 1.65 -7.27
CA PHE A 156 -1.87 2.57 -7.80
C PHE A 156 -3.12 1.83 -8.28
N THR A 157 -2.98 0.56 -8.70
CA THR A 157 -4.12 -0.30 -9.07
C THR A 157 -5.05 -0.61 -7.90
N LYS A 158 -4.58 -0.37 -6.66
CA LYS A 158 -5.32 -0.63 -5.41
C LYS A 158 -5.87 0.64 -4.76
N LEU A 159 -5.61 1.82 -5.33
CA LEU A 159 -6.07 3.10 -4.76
C LEU A 159 -7.57 3.36 -4.98
N PHE A 160 -8.13 2.85 -6.07
CA PHE A 160 -9.51 3.14 -6.47
C PHE A 160 -10.26 1.86 -6.83
N GLY A 161 -11.59 1.91 -6.75
CA GLY A 161 -12.45 0.75 -7.00
C GLY A 161 -12.09 -0.45 -6.11
N SER A 162 -11.47 -0.20 -4.95
CA SER A 162 -10.89 -1.23 -4.10
C SER A 162 -11.45 -1.11 -2.68
N SER A 163 -11.65 -2.24 -2.02
CA SER A 163 -12.13 -2.32 -0.64
C SER A 163 -11.53 -3.52 0.10
N ARG A 164 -11.47 -3.42 1.42
CA ARG A 164 -11.12 -4.54 2.31
C ARG A 164 -12.42 -5.24 2.72
N ILE A 165 -12.57 -6.49 2.30
CA ILE A 165 -13.76 -7.31 2.53
C ILE A 165 -13.47 -8.29 3.69
N PRO A 166 -14.24 -8.25 4.78
CA PRO A 166 -14.10 -9.23 5.85
C PRO A 166 -14.61 -10.61 5.40
N THR A 167 -13.91 -11.66 5.81
CA THR A 167 -14.25 -13.08 5.58
C THR A 167 -14.16 -13.87 6.90
N ASN A 168 -14.40 -15.18 6.86
CA ASN A 168 -14.27 -16.02 8.05
C ASN A 168 -12.81 -16.23 8.51
N ASP A 169 -11.86 -16.17 7.57
CA ASP A 169 -10.45 -16.51 7.80
C ASP A 169 -9.53 -15.27 7.76
N GLY A 170 -10.09 -14.09 8.02
CA GLY A 170 -9.42 -12.80 7.89
C GLY A 170 -10.07 -11.91 6.85
N CYS A 171 -9.37 -10.88 6.38
CA CYS A 171 -9.87 -9.99 5.33
C CYS A 171 -9.24 -10.30 3.97
N MET A 172 -9.88 -9.86 2.90
CA MET A 172 -9.29 -9.87 1.56
C MET A 172 -9.42 -8.49 0.93
N MET A 173 -8.42 -8.10 0.12
CA MET A 173 -8.53 -6.89 -0.69
C MET A 173 -9.19 -7.26 -2.02
N GLN A 174 -10.31 -6.60 -2.32
CA GLN A 174 -11.02 -6.74 -3.58
C GLN A 174 -10.89 -5.45 -4.38
N SER A 175 -10.59 -5.57 -5.67
CA SER A 175 -10.51 -4.44 -6.61
C SER A 175 -11.39 -4.73 -7.83
N ASP A 176 -12.19 -3.76 -8.24
CA ASP A 176 -12.98 -3.79 -9.48
C ASP A 176 -12.48 -2.69 -10.44
N PRO A 177 -11.75 -3.05 -11.50
CA PRO A 177 -11.23 -2.07 -12.47
C PRO A 177 -12.34 -1.39 -13.29
N THR A 178 -13.55 -1.96 -13.32
CA THR A 178 -14.70 -1.43 -14.06
C THR A 178 -15.52 -0.43 -13.25
N SER A 179 -15.21 -0.25 -11.96
CA SER A 179 -15.90 0.71 -11.09
C SER A 179 -15.82 2.14 -11.63
N ASN A 180 -16.99 2.77 -11.79
CA ASN A 180 -17.17 4.09 -12.41
C ASN A 180 -18.01 5.06 -11.55
N HIS A 181 -18.39 4.66 -10.33
CA HIS A 181 -19.20 5.45 -9.41
C HIS A 181 -18.37 5.92 -8.20
N ILE A 182 -18.89 6.93 -7.50
CA ILE A 182 -18.46 7.24 -6.14
C ILE A 182 -19.57 6.92 -5.14
N VAL A 183 -19.18 6.78 -3.88
CA VAL A 183 -20.10 6.72 -2.75
C VAL A 183 -19.94 7.99 -1.92
N VAL A 184 -21.05 8.67 -1.64
CA VAL A 184 -21.11 9.85 -0.77
C VAL A 184 -21.84 9.46 0.50
N MET A 185 -21.22 9.74 1.64
CA MET A 185 -21.80 9.52 2.96
C MET A 185 -22.24 10.85 3.56
N SER A 186 -23.51 10.95 3.96
CA SER A 186 -24.03 12.13 4.65
C SER A 186 -25.09 11.73 5.66
N LYS A 187 -24.96 12.19 6.91
CA LYS A 187 -25.88 11.87 8.02
C LYS A 187 -26.17 10.37 8.13
N SER A 188 -25.11 9.55 8.08
CA SER A 188 -25.16 8.08 8.14
C SER A 188 -25.92 7.40 6.98
N GLN A 189 -26.20 8.13 5.89
CA GLN A 189 -26.80 7.58 4.68
C GLN A 189 -25.77 7.52 3.55
N PHE A 190 -25.92 6.52 2.69
CA PHE A 190 -25.04 6.26 1.56
C PHE A 190 -25.78 6.58 0.25
N TYR A 191 -25.15 7.39 -0.58
CA TYR A 191 -25.61 7.73 -1.92
C TYR A 191 -24.52 7.31 -2.90
N TRP A 192 -24.90 6.89 -4.10
CA TRP A 192 -23.93 6.58 -5.15
C TRP A 192 -24.45 7.04 -6.51
N PHE A 193 -23.53 7.38 -7.38
CA PHE A 193 -23.82 7.75 -8.77
C PHE A 193 -22.56 7.63 -9.61
N ASP A 194 -22.75 7.41 -10.91
CA ASP A 194 -21.66 7.34 -11.87
C ASP A 194 -20.99 8.71 -12.06
N VAL A 195 -19.66 8.68 -12.09
CA VAL A 195 -18.78 9.84 -12.30
C VAL A 195 -17.88 9.66 -13.52
N LEU A 196 -17.80 8.44 -14.04
CA LEU A 196 -17.08 8.08 -15.26
C LEU A 196 -18.03 7.40 -16.25
N ASP A 197 -17.89 7.69 -17.54
CA ASP A 197 -18.58 6.96 -18.60
C ASP A 197 -17.87 5.63 -18.95
N SER A 198 -18.42 4.88 -19.90
CA SER A 198 -17.83 3.61 -20.37
C SER A 198 -16.44 3.74 -21.00
N ASN A 199 -16.02 4.96 -21.36
CA ASN A 199 -14.71 5.28 -21.93
C ASN A 199 -13.77 5.91 -20.88
N ASN A 200 -14.12 5.83 -19.59
CA ASN A 200 -13.40 6.47 -18.48
C ASN A 200 -13.29 8.00 -18.63
N ASN A 201 -14.22 8.65 -19.33
CA ASN A 201 -14.35 10.11 -19.32
C ASN A 201 -15.13 10.57 -18.11
N ILE A 202 -14.73 11.70 -17.52
CA ILE A 202 -15.46 12.31 -16.42
C ILE A 202 -16.81 12.79 -16.94
N ILE A 203 -17.89 12.37 -16.28
CA ILE A 203 -19.23 12.85 -16.60
C ILE A 203 -19.31 14.32 -16.17
N PRO A 204 -19.62 15.26 -17.08
CA PRO A 204 -19.67 16.67 -16.74
C PRO A 204 -20.81 16.92 -15.74
N PRO A 205 -20.64 17.89 -14.83
CA PRO A 205 -21.75 18.33 -13.99
C PRO A 205 -22.88 18.79 -14.91
N ARG A 206 -24.09 18.23 -14.72
CA ARG A 206 -25.27 18.72 -15.43
C ARG A 206 -25.47 20.19 -15.08
N SER A 207 -25.62 21.04 -16.10
CA SER A 207 -26.06 22.41 -15.89
C SER A 207 -27.37 22.39 -15.09
N PRO A 208 -27.53 23.23 -14.06
CA PRO A 208 -28.81 23.30 -13.35
C PRO A 208 -29.89 23.73 -14.34
N THR A 209 -30.89 22.89 -14.50
CA THR A 209 -32.16 23.21 -15.18
C THR A 209 -33.03 24.06 -14.28
#